data_AF-A0A2N1NWA3-F1
#
_entry.id   AF-A0A2N1NWA3-F1
#
_cell.length_a   1.000
_cell.length_b   1.000
_cell.length_c   1.000
_cell.angle_alpha   90.00
_cell.angle_beta   90.00
_cell.angle_gamma   90.00
#
_symmetry.space_group_name_H-M   'P 1'
#
loop_
_entity.id
_entity.type
_entity.pdbx_description
1 polymer ?
#
loop_
_entity_poly.entity_id
_entity_poly.type
_entity_poly.pdbx_seq_one_letter_code
_entity_poly.pdbx_strand_id
1 'polypeptide(L)'
;MASSPRDLWSTRWQLFLNEFLKEYGFLPVKNLLAPIISRKIANMMGVLGAFAISSLIHEYLVIANFNIWTGEQSFFFMIHVINLLVFPAFIEPSLRNHDKLPSIPTVTADYVKHFVNNL
;
A
#
# COMPACT_ATOMS: atom_id res chain seq x y z
N MET A 1 -7.80 15.75 5.81
CA MET A 1 -7.54 15.04 4.53
C MET A 1 -6.52 13.93 4.80
N ALA A 2 -6.56 12.82 4.07
CA ALA A 2 -5.55 11.77 4.21
C ALA A 2 -4.21 12.26 3.62
N SER A 3 -3.10 12.04 4.33
CA SER A 3 -1.76 12.52 3.92
C SER A 3 -1.00 11.54 3.03
N SER A 4 -1.44 10.28 2.96
CA SER A 4 -0.85 9.25 2.10
C SER A 4 -1.87 8.17 1.72
N PRO A 5 -1.64 7.39 0.65
CA PRO A 5 -2.47 6.22 0.33
C PRO A 5 -2.55 5.22 1.49
N ARG A 6 -1.45 5.04 2.23
CA ARG A 6 -1.43 4.15 3.41
C ARG A 6 -2.39 4.65 4.48
N ASP A 7 -2.35 5.94 4.80
CA ASP A 7 -3.24 6.56 5.79
C ASP A 7 -4.71 6.42 5.35
N LEU A 8 -5.01 6.71 4.08
CA LEU A 8 -6.36 6.56 3.54
C LEU A 8 -6.89 5.13 3.73
N TRP A 9 -6.16 4.14 3.21
CA TRP A 9 -6.60 2.74 3.20
C TRP A 9 -6.57 2.07 4.57
N SER A 10 -5.66 2.50 5.46
CA SER A 10 -5.44 1.81 6.74
C SER A 10 -6.24 2.38 7.91
N THR A 11 -6.62 3.66 7.88
CA THR A 11 -7.16 4.34 9.08
C THR A 11 -8.41 5.18 8.82
N ARG A 12 -8.81 5.39 7.56
CA ARG A 12 -9.90 6.35 7.25
C ARG A 12 -10.98 5.79 6.32
N TRP A 13 -10.62 4.92 5.38
CA TRP A 13 -11.57 4.36 4.44
C TRP A 13 -12.19 3.06 4.97
N GLN A 14 -13.52 3.03 5.08
CA GLN A 14 -14.33 1.82 5.31
C GLN A 14 -13.73 0.88 6.39
N LEU A 15 -13.64 1.36 7.63
CA LEU A 15 -12.94 0.67 8.73
C LEU A 15 -13.41 -0.77 8.97
N PHE A 16 -14.71 -1.04 8.78
CA PHE A 16 -15.25 -2.39 8.84
C PHE A 16 -14.65 -3.31 7.77
N LEU A 17 -14.62 -2.86 6.52
CA LEU A 17 -14.04 -3.61 5.41
C LEU A 17 -12.52 -3.79 5.60
N ASN A 18 -11.85 -2.79 6.17
CA ASN A 18 -10.44 -2.87 6.49
C ASN A 18 -10.15 -3.97 7.52
N GLU A 19 -10.87 -4.00 8.64
CA GLU A 19 -10.71 -5.08 9.63
C GLU A 19 -11.07 -6.45 9.03
N PHE A 20 -12.08 -6.54 8.16
CA PHE A 20 -12.38 -7.77 7.41
C PHE A 20 -11.19 -8.20 6.52
N LEU A 21 -10.66 -7.31 5.69
CA LEU A 21 -9.54 -7.63 4.79
C LEU A 21 -8.25 -7.94 5.57
N LYS A 22 -8.09 -7.36 6.76
CA LYS A 22 -6.98 -7.67 7.65
C LYS A 22 -7.11 -9.07 8.24
N GLU A 23 -8.28 -9.45 8.73
CA GLU A 23 -8.51 -10.76 9.33
C GLU A 23 -8.51 -11.88 8.31
N TYR A 24 -9.09 -11.66 7.12
CA TYR A 24 -9.27 -12.70 6.11
C TYR A 24 -8.25 -12.66 4.98
N GLY A 25 -7.58 -11.53 4.75
CA GLY A 25 -6.58 -11.38 3.68
C GLY A 25 -5.16 -11.22 4.20
N PHE A 26 -4.95 -10.34 5.17
CA PHE A 26 -3.60 -10.06 5.67
C PHE A 26 -3.07 -11.15 6.59
N LEU A 27 -3.79 -11.46 7.67
CA LEU A 27 -3.32 -12.38 8.71
C LEU A 27 -3.07 -13.81 8.20
N PRO A 28 -3.95 -14.41 7.39
CA PRO A 28 -3.75 -15.79 6.93
C PRO A 28 -2.48 -15.91 6.08
N VAL A 29 -2.28 -15.00 5.13
CA VAL A 29 -1.10 -15.01 4.25
C VAL A 29 0.17 -14.73 5.03
N LYS A 30 0.14 -13.74 5.94
CA LYS A 30 1.29 -13.45 6.80
C LYS A 30 1.65 -14.63 7.69
N ASN A 31 0.67 -15.24 8.36
CA ASN A 31 0.91 -16.31 9.33
C ASN A 31 1.40 -17.59 8.65
N LEU A 32 0.94 -17.86 7.43
CA LEU A 32 1.44 -18.97 6.62
C LEU A 32 2.92 -18.79 6.25
N LEU A 33 3.33 -17.56 5.96
CA LEU A 33 4.68 -17.26 5.45
C LEU A 33 5.67 -16.87 6.55
N ALA A 34 5.21 -16.38 7.69
CA ALA A 34 6.05 -15.94 8.82
C ALA A 34 7.09 -16.98 9.29
N PRO A 35 6.82 -18.31 9.24
CA PRO A 35 7.83 -19.32 9.60
C PRO A 35 8.92 -19.50 8.54
N ILE A 36 8.67 -19.10 7.29
CA ILE A 36 9.51 -19.43 6.12
C ILE A 36 10.38 -18.23 5.73
N ILE A 37 9.84 -17.01 5.83
CA ILE A 37 10.48 -15.80 5.32
C ILE A 37 10.61 -14.73 6.42
N SER A 38 11.47 -13.73 6.18
CA SER A 38 11.66 -12.63 7.13
C SER A 38 10.34 -11.90 7.43
N ARG A 39 10.20 -11.42 8.67
CA ARG A 39 9.00 -10.71 9.16
C ARG A 39 8.58 -9.54 8.26
N LYS A 40 9.56 -8.82 7.70
CA LYS A 40 9.31 -7.70 6.77
C LYS A 40 8.61 -8.20 5.50
N ILE A 41 9.15 -9.23 4.87
CA ILE A 41 8.57 -9.81 3.64
C ILE A 41 7.23 -10.48 3.95
N ALA A 42 7.10 -11.20 5.07
CA ALA A 42 5.83 -11.78 5.49
C ALA A 42 4.72 -10.73 5.67
N ASN A 43 5.04 -9.56 6.24
CA ASN A 43 4.10 -8.44 6.32
C ASN A 43 3.74 -7.88 4.93
N MET A 44 4.71 -7.74 4.01
CA MET A 44 4.44 -7.29 2.63
C MET A 44 3.52 -8.28 1.89
N MET A 45 3.74 -9.58 2.08
CA MET A 45 2.89 -10.63 1.52
C MET A 45 1.48 -10.62 2.13
N GLY A 46 1.34 -10.29 3.42
CA GLY A 46 0.02 -10.04 4.01
C GLY A 46 -0.72 -8.89 3.34
N VAL A 47 -0.04 -7.76 3.05
CA VAL A 47 -0.66 -6.64 2.33
C VAL A 47 -1.11 -7.07 0.93
N LEU A 48 -0.28 -7.82 0.21
CA LEU A 48 -0.65 -8.43 -1.07
C LEU A 48 -1.91 -9.29 -0.97
N GLY A 49 -2.00 -10.14 0.07
CA GLY A 49 -3.17 -10.98 0.33
C GLY A 49 -4.46 -10.19 0.53
N ALA A 50 -4.43 -9.14 1.36
CA ALA A 50 -5.57 -8.26 1.59
C ALA A 50 -6.07 -7.58 0.30
N PHE A 51 -5.15 -7.09 -0.53
CA PHE A 51 -5.49 -6.45 -1.80
C PHE A 51 -6.00 -7.45 -2.84
N ALA A 52 -5.47 -8.68 -2.87
CA ALA A 52 -5.96 -9.73 -3.76
C ALA A 52 -7.41 -10.15 -3.42
N ILE A 53 -7.75 -10.27 -2.14
CA ILE A 53 -9.14 -10.52 -1.74
C ILE A 53 -10.04 -9.35 -2.14
N SER A 54 -9.60 -8.12 -1.89
CA SER A 54 -10.34 -6.93 -2.28
C SER A 54 -10.59 -6.88 -3.79
N SER A 55 -9.59 -7.19 -4.60
CA SER A 55 -9.74 -7.20 -6.06
C SER A 55 -10.72 -8.25 -6.54
N LEU A 56 -10.65 -9.47 -5.98
CA LEU A 56 -11.59 -10.55 -6.31
C LEU A 56 -13.03 -10.18 -5.96
N ILE A 57 -13.26 -9.53 -4.81
CA ILE A 57 -14.59 -9.05 -4.42
C ILE A 57 -15.11 -8.01 -5.43
N HIS A 58 -14.28 -7.04 -5.84
CA HIS A 58 -14.69 -6.01 -6.79
C HIS A 58 -14.97 -6.58 -8.18
N GLU A 59 -14.13 -7.51 -8.66
CA GLU A 59 -14.36 -8.20 -9.93
C GLU A 59 -15.65 -9.02 -9.88
N TYR A 60 -15.89 -9.74 -8.78
CA TYR A 60 -17.12 -10.49 -8.56
C TYR A 60 -18.36 -9.58 -8.57
N LEU A 61 -18.29 -8.42 -7.93
CA LEU A 61 -19.40 -7.46 -7.95
C LEU A 61 -19.69 -6.95 -9.37
N VAL A 62 -18.66 -6.69 -10.20
CA VAL A 62 -18.85 -6.30 -11.59
C VAL A 62 -19.53 -7.43 -12.38
N ILE A 63 -19.05 -8.66 -12.24
CA ILE A 63 -19.65 -9.83 -12.89
C ILE A 63 -21.09 -10.03 -12.42
N ALA A 64 -21.37 -9.93 -11.13
CA ALA A 64 -22.71 -10.15 -10.58
C ALA A 64 -23.73 -9.08 -11.04
N ASN A 65 -23.31 -7.82 -11.20
CA ASN A 65 -24.20 -6.72 -11.57
C ASN A 65 -24.35 -6.54 -13.08
N PHE A 66 -23.28 -6.78 -13.85
CA PHE A 66 -23.23 -6.48 -15.28
C PHE A 66 -23.04 -7.72 -16.16
N ASN A 67 -22.75 -8.88 -15.56
CA ASN A 67 -22.43 -10.13 -16.27
C ASN A 67 -21.29 -9.98 -17.29
N ILE A 68 -20.32 -9.12 -16.96
CA ILE A 68 -19.13 -8.82 -17.77
C ILE A 68 -17.91 -9.03 -16.90
N TRP A 69 -16.88 -9.65 -17.48
CA TRP A 69 -15.56 -9.74 -16.88
C TRP A 69 -14.63 -8.76 -17.59
N THR A 70 -14.19 -7.71 -16.89
CA THR A 70 -13.32 -6.66 -17.47
C THR A 70 -11.87 -6.79 -17.01
N GLY A 71 -11.62 -7.28 -15.80
CA GLY A 71 -10.29 -7.34 -15.19
C GLY A 71 -9.77 -5.97 -14.70
N GLU A 72 -10.52 -4.89 -14.92
CA GLU A 72 -10.10 -3.53 -14.60
C GLU A 72 -9.92 -3.32 -13.09
N GLN A 73 -10.78 -3.95 -12.28
CA GLN A 73 -10.69 -3.88 -10.82
C GLN A 73 -9.43 -4.57 -10.33
N SER A 74 -9.11 -5.73 -10.91
CA SER A 74 -7.88 -6.46 -10.62
C SER A 74 -6.62 -5.62 -10.94
N PHE A 75 -6.59 -4.93 -12.09
CA PHE A 75 -5.52 -4.02 -12.44
C PHE A 75 -5.41 -2.81 -11.50
N PHE A 76 -6.55 -2.21 -11.13
CA PHE A 76 -6.60 -1.08 -10.21
C PHE A 76 -5.93 -1.39 -8.87
N PHE A 77 -6.30 -2.52 -8.24
CA PHE A 77 -5.71 -2.91 -6.95
C PHE A 77 -4.23 -3.30 -7.08
N MET A 78 -3.82 -3.92 -8.19
CA MET A 78 -2.41 -4.25 -8.43
C MET A 78 -1.52 -3.01 -8.47
N ILE A 79 -1.94 -1.96 -9.18
CA ILE A 79 -1.22 -0.68 -9.22
C ILE A 79 -1.14 -0.05 -7.82
N HIS A 80 -2.22 -0.12 -7.03
CA HIS A 80 -2.24 0.43 -5.67
C HIS A 80 -1.29 -0.29 -4.72
N VAL A 81 -1.23 -1.61 -4.78
CA VAL A 81 -0.27 -2.42 -4.01
C VAL A 81 1.16 -2.03 -4.33
N ILE A 82 1.49 -1.91 -5.61
CA ILE A 82 2.84 -1.54 -6.05
C ILE A 82 3.21 -0.18 -5.43
N ASN A 83 2.32 0.82 -5.51
CA ASN A 83 2.57 2.12 -4.89
C ASN A 83 2.76 2.02 -3.36
N LEU A 84 1.95 1.21 -2.66
CA LEU A 84 2.03 1.03 -1.21
C LEU A 84 3.27 0.27 -0.73
N LEU A 85 3.85 -0.59 -1.57
CA LEU A 85 5.06 -1.36 -1.25
C LEU A 85 6.33 -0.64 -1.73
N VAL A 86 6.33 -0.07 -2.93
CA VAL A 86 7.51 0.57 -3.53
C VAL A 86 7.88 1.85 -2.80
N PHE A 87 6.91 2.70 -2.48
CA PHE A 87 7.20 3.99 -1.83
C PHE A 87 7.90 3.81 -0.46
N PRO A 88 7.39 2.97 0.48
CA PRO A 88 8.10 2.73 1.74
C PRO A 88 9.37 1.87 1.60
N ALA A 89 9.45 1.00 0.58
CA ALA A 89 10.61 0.12 0.43
C ALA A 89 11.81 0.81 -0.21
N PHE A 90 11.59 1.74 -1.15
CA PHE A 90 12.65 2.35 -1.95
C PHE A 90 12.78 3.86 -1.75
N ILE A 91 11.66 4.58 -1.64
CA ILE A 91 11.69 6.04 -1.55
C ILE A 91 12.01 6.48 -0.13
N GLU A 92 11.34 5.92 0.88
CA GLU A 92 11.55 6.32 2.28
C GLU A 92 13.00 6.12 2.79
N PRO A 93 13.70 5.00 2.49
CA PRO A 93 15.11 4.86 2.84
C PRO A 93 16.04 5.77 2.01
N SER A 94 15.68 6.04 0.76
CA SER A 94 16.42 6.95 -0.13
C SER A 94 16.33 8.40 0.38
N LEU A 95 15.14 8.85 0.78
CA LEU A 95 14.91 10.17 1.39
C LEU A 95 15.65 10.32 2.72
N ARG A 96 15.59 9.31 3.60
CA ARG A 96 16.34 9.32 4.88
C ARG A 96 17.85 9.36 4.68
N ASN A 97 18.37 8.75 3.61
CA ASN A 97 19.78 8.88 3.25
C ASN A 97 20.09 10.25 2.63
N HIS A 98 19.14 10.86 1.92
CA HIS A 98 19.25 12.22 1.41
C HIS A 98 19.29 13.26 2.55
N ASP A 99 18.47 13.09 3.59
CA ASP A 99 18.44 13.96 4.79
C ASP A 99 19.72 13.85 5.65
N LYS A 100 20.53 12.81 5.43
CA LYS A 100 21.85 12.63 6.04
C LYS A 100 22.98 13.26 5.22
N LEU A 101 22.72 13.84 4.05
CA LEU A 101 23.74 14.56 3.29
C LEU A 101 24.10 15.86 4.02
N PRO A 102 25.40 16.20 4.16
CA PRO A 102 25.80 17.54 4.54
C PRO A 102 25.18 18.53 3.57
N SER A 103 24.71 19.66 4.11
CA SER A 103 23.94 20.71 3.47
C SER A 103 24.58 21.27 2.19
N ILE A 104 24.46 20.55 1.08
CA ILE A 104 24.66 21.10 -0.24
C ILE A 104 23.26 21.39 -0.78
N PRO A 105 22.86 22.67 -0.90
CA PRO A 105 21.55 23.03 -1.40
C PRO A 105 21.48 22.58 -2.86
N THR A 106 20.82 21.46 -3.09
CA THR A 106 20.34 21.06 -4.39
C THR A 106 18.89 21.50 -4.48
N VAL A 107 18.48 22.02 -5.64
CA VAL A 107 17.13 22.56 -5.89
C VAL A 107 16.02 21.59 -5.42
N THR A 108 16.29 20.28 -5.50
CA THR A 108 15.40 19.21 -5.02
C THR A 108 15.26 19.17 -3.49
N ALA A 109 16.33 19.44 -2.74
CA ALA A 109 16.31 19.45 -1.27
C ALA A 109 15.51 20.64 -0.71
N ASP A 110 15.58 21.80 -1.37
CA ASP A 110 14.80 22.97 -0.98
C ASP A 110 13.30 22.78 -1.30
N TYR A 111 12.97 22.15 -2.42
CA TYR A 111 11.58 21.80 -2.76
C TYR A 111 10.97 20.82 -1.74
N VAL A 112 11.73 19.78 -1.35
CA VAL A 112 11.28 18.79 -0.36
C VAL A 112 11.13 19.43 1.03
N LYS A 113 12.07 20.29 1.46
CA LYS A 113 11.92 21.05 2.72
C LYS A 113 10.69 21.94 2.70
N HIS A 114 10.43 22.63 1.59
CA HIS A 114 9.28 23.52 1.47
C HIS A 114 7.96 22.74 1.50
N PHE A 115 7.92 21.52 0.98
CA PHE A 115 6.73 20.66 1.05
C PHE A 115 6.51 20.08 2.45
N VAL A 116 7.58 19.62 3.13
CA VAL A 116 7.50 19.05 4.48
C VAL A 116 7.12 20.08 5.54
N ASN A 117 7.61 21.33 5.41
CA ASN A 117 7.33 22.38 6.39
C ASN A 117 5.95 23.06 6.22
N ASN A 118 5.22 22.77 5.14
CA ASN A 118 3.89 23.33 4.87
C ASN A 118 2.76 22.28 4.93
N LEU A 119 3.03 21.14 5.57
CA LEU A 119 2.04 20.18 6.05
C LEU A 119 1.79 20.38 7.54
#